data_AF-A0A7V6D4X5-F1
#
_entry.id   AF-A0A7V6D4X5-F1
#
_cell.length_a   1.000
_cell.length_b   1.000
_cell.length_c   1.000
_cell.angle_alpha   90.00
_cell.angle_beta   90.00
_cell.angle_gamma   90.00
#
_symmetry.space_group_name_H-M   'P 1'
#
loop_
_entity.id
_entity.type
_entity.pdbx_description
1 polymer ?
#
loop_
_entity_poly.entity_id
_entity_poly.type
_entity_poly.pdbx_seq_one_letter_code
_entity_poly.pdbx_strand_id
1 'polypeptide(L)'
;MLLAAWLGWGYVQAGDRERAMDLLRWVEAQAGAQGHLPEQVAEHGLAPGYVAEREGRWGAIARPLLWSHAMYLILRHASMA
;
A
#
# COMPACT_ATOMS: atom_id res chain seq x y z
N MET A 1 3.04 0.26 0.14
CA MET A 1 1.59 0.07 -0.11
C MET A 1 1.26 -1.30 -0.63
N LEU A 2 1.80 -1.66 -1.80
CA LEU A 2 1.49 -2.92 -2.47
C LEU A 2 1.70 -4.17 -1.60
N LEU A 3 2.73 -4.19 -0.74
CA LEU A 3 3.02 -5.33 0.14
C LEU A 3 1.96 -5.53 1.23
N ALA A 4 1.38 -4.45 1.76
CA ALA A 4 0.28 -4.55 2.71
C ALA A 4 -0.99 -5.09 2.02
N ALA A 5 -1.27 -4.64 0.79
CA ALA A 5 -2.37 -5.19 -0.01
C ALA A 5 -2.15 -6.67 -0.36
N TRP A 6 -0.91 -7.08 -0.66
CA TRP A 6 -0.57 -8.47 -0.90
C TRP A 6 -0.75 -9.32 0.36
N LEU A 7 -0.26 -8.87 1.51
CA LEU A 7 -0.48 -9.56 2.79
C LEU A 7 -1.97 -9.70 3.10
N GLY A 8 -2.76 -8.64 2.88
CA GLY A 8 -4.21 -8.67 3.03
C GLY A 8 -4.84 -9.74 2.15
N TRP A 9 -4.41 -9.85 0.89
CA TRP A 9 -4.92 -10.88 -0.01
C TRP A 9 -4.56 -12.28 0.49
N GLY A 10 -3.34 -12.47 1.01
CA GLY A 10 -2.94 -13.70 1.69
C GLY A 10 -3.85 -14.06 2.86
N TYR A 11 -4.27 -13.08 3.67
CA TYR A 11 -5.22 -13.31 4.76
C TYR A 11 -6.61 -13.71 4.27
N VAL A 12 -7.10 -13.13 3.17
CA VAL A 12 -8.36 -13.60 2.54
C VAL A 12 -8.22 -15.09 2.18
N GLN A 13 -7.13 -15.47 1.51
CA GLN A 13 -6.89 -16.86 1.12
C GLN A 13 -6.77 -17.81 2.32
N ALA A 14 -6.31 -17.33 3.48
CA ALA A 14 -6.20 -18.09 4.72
C ALA A 14 -7.50 -18.12 5.55
N GLY A 15 -8.56 -17.42 5.13
CA GLY A 15 -9.83 -17.31 5.86
C GLY A 15 -9.83 -16.27 6.98
N ASP A 16 -8.76 -15.50 7.16
CA ASP A 16 -8.64 -14.44 8.18
C ASP A 16 -9.16 -13.11 7.61
N ARG A 17 -10.49 -13.02 7.48
CA ARG A 17 -11.14 -11.85 6.85
C ARG A 17 -10.95 -10.57 7.66
N GLU A 18 -10.86 -10.66 8.98
CA GLU A 18 -10.70 -9.49 9.85
C GLU A 18 -9.37 -8.78 9.54
N ARG A 19 -8.25 -9.52 9.56
CA ARG A 19 -6.94 -8.95 9.23
C ARG A 19 -6.83 -8.46 7.80
N ALA A 20 -7.49 -9.14 6.86
CA ALA A 20 -7.56 -8.68 5.47
C ALA A 20 -8.27 -7.31 5.38
N MET A 21 -9.37 -7.12 6.11
CA MET A 21 -10.11 -5.87 6.13
C MET A 21 -9.34 -4.75 6.85
N ASP A 22 -8.59 -5.06 7.90
CA ASP A 22 -7.70 -4.09 8.56
C ASP A 22 -6.65 -3.56 7.58
N LEU A 23 -6.02 -4.45 6.82
CA LEU A 23 -5.03 -4.05 5.80
C LEU A 23 -5.67 -3.31 4.64
N LEU A 24 -6.88 -3.69 4.20
CA LEU A 24 -7.61 -2.95 3.18
C LEU A 24 -7.85 -1.50 3.61
N ARG A 25 -8.40 -1.29 4.82
CA ARG A 25 -8.62 0.05 5.37
C ARG A 25 -7.32 0.83 5.53
N TRP A 26 -6.26 0.15 5.96
CA TRP A 26 -4.95 0.79 6.07
C TRP A 26 -4.43 1.26 4.71
N VAL A 27 -4.57 0.45 3.64
CA VAL A 27 -4.17 0.83 2.27
C VAL A 27 -5.00 2.02 1.76
N GLU A 28 -6.32 2.02 2.00
CA GLU A 28 -7.22 3.11 1.60
C GLU A 28 -6.84 4.45 2.26
N ALA A 29 -6.41 4.42 3.52
CA ALA A 29 -6.01 5.61 4.26
C ALA A 29 -4.75 6.32 3.68
N GLN A 30 -4.00 5.67 2.79
CA GLN A 30 -2.76 6.20 2.21
C GLN A 30 -3.01 6.87 0.85
N ALA A 31 -4.24 6.79 0.34
CA ALA A 31 -4.63 7.47 -0.87
C ALA A 31 -4.59 9.00 -0.67
N GLY A 32 -4.19 9.73 -1.72
CA GLY A 32 -4.18 11.20 -1.69
C GLY A 32 -5.57 11.77 -1.88
N ALA A 33 -5.69 13.10 -1.89
CA ALA A 33 -6.95 13.78 -2.19
C ALA A 33 -7.56 13.38 -3.56
N GLN A 34 -6.71 12.95 -4.51
CA GLN A 34 -7.10 12.47 -5.85
C GLN A 34 -7.25 10.94 -5.91
N GLY A 35 -7.15 10.23 -4.79
CA GLY A 35 -7.20 8.77 -4.74
C GLY A 35 -5.89 8.05 -5.12
N HIS A 36 -4.83 8.76 -5.47
CA HIS A 36 -3.56 8.14 -5.89
C HIS A 36 -2.86 7.40 -4.74
N LEU A 37 -2.61 6.10 -4.95
CA LEU A 37 -1.84 5.26 -4.05
C LEU A 37 -0.34 5.37 -4.36
N PRO A 38 0.51 5.63 -3.36
CA PRO A 38 1.95 5.71 -3.56
C PRO A 38 2.57 4.31 -3.66
N GLU A 39 3.84 4.23 -4.08
CA GLU A 39 4.65 3.01 -3.95
C GLU A 39 4.83 2.59 -2.48
N GLN A 40 5.27 3.54 -1.64
CA GLN A 40 5.60 3.35 -0.23
C GLN A 40 5.19 4.58 0.60
N VAL A 41 5.20 4.44 1.93
CA VAL A 41 4.98 5.53 2.90
C VAL A 41 6.19 5.58 3.83
N ALA A 42 6.62 6.79 4.19
CA ALA A 42 7.90 7.00 4.87
C ALA A 42 7.81 7.05 6.40
N GLU A 43 6.61 7.10 6.99
CA GLU A 43 6.38 7.31 8.43
C GLU A 43 7.15 6.31 9.33
N HIS A 44 7.30 5.07 8.88
CA HIS A 44 8.01 4.02 9.61
C HIS A 44 9.12 3.38 8.75
N GLY A 45 9.93 4.21 8.10
CA GLY A 45 11.05 3.74 7.29
C GLY A 45 12.11 3.03 8.12
N LEU A 46 12.65 1.92 7.62
CA LEU A 46 13.74 1.17 8.28
C LEU A 46 15.06 1.95 8.36
N ALA A 47 15.24 2.94 7.48
CA ALA A 47 16.46 3.73 7.38
C ALA A 47 16.13 5.21 7.08
N PRO A 48 15.51 5.94 8.03
CA PRO A 48 14.95 7.27 7.78
C PRO A 48 16.01 8.30 7.37
N GLY A 49 17.26 8.13 7.80
CA GLY A 49 18.38 9.01 7.44
C GLY A 49 18.72 9.05 5.93
N TYR A 50 18.25 8.08 5.16
CA TYR A 50 18.50 8.01 3.71
C TYR A 50 17.36 8.57 2.85
N VAL A 51 16.25 9.01 3.46
CA VAL A 51 15.07 9.48 2.71
C VAL A 51 15.43 10.70 1.86
N ALA A 52 16.01 11.74 2.48
CA ALA A 52 16.39 12.97 1.77
C ALA A 52 17.43 12.74 0.66
N GLU A 53 18.40 11.85 0.88
CA GLU A 53 19.39 11.51 -0.16
C GLU A 53 18.72 10.84 -1.37
N ARG A 54 17.83 9.87 -1.13
CA ARG A 54 17.12 9.16 -2.20
C ARG A 54 16.20 10.10 -2.96
N GLU A 55 15.46 10.94 -2.27
CA GLU A 55 14.60 11.94 -2.89
C GLU A 55 15.40 12.94 -3.73
N GLY A 56 16.57 13.38 -3.25
CA GLY A 56 17.46 14.26 -4.02
C GLY A 56 18.01 13.61 -5.30
N ARG A 57 18.17 12.29 -5.30
CA ARG A 57 18.73 11.54 -6.45
C ARG A 57 17.67 11.08 -7.46
N TRP A 58 16.49 10.67 -6.99
CA TRP A 58 15.48 9.97 -7.80
C TRP A 58 14.14 10.70 -7.85
N GLY A 59 13.97 11.78 -7.10
CA GLY A 59 12.71 12.48 -6.92
C GLY A 59 11.84 11.87 -5.82
N ALA A 60 10.65 12.44 -5.65
CA ALA A 60 9.69 11.98 -4.65
C ALA A 60 9.21 10.55 -4.93
N ILE A 61 8.72 9.88 -3.89
CA ILE A 61 8.08 8.56 -3.99
C ILE A 61 6.98 8.60 -5.07
N ALA A 62 6.98 7.62 -5.97
CA ALA A 62 6.01 7.53 -7.06
C ALA A 62 4.56 7.53 -6.53
N ARG A 63 3.77 8.50 -7.02
CA ARG A 63 2.34 8.66 -6.69
C ARG A 63 1.60 9.27 -7.90
N PRO A 64 0.83 8.48 -8.67
CA PRO A 64 0.44 7.10 -8.40
C PRO A 64 1.51 6.06 -8.74
N LEU A 65 1.46 4.91 -8.08
CA LEU A 65 2.05 3.66 -8.57
C LEU A 65 0.93 2.73 -9.05
N LEU A 66 0.88 2.42 -10.34
CA LEU A 66 -0.17 1.57 -10.93
C LEU A 66 -0.24 0.18 -10.27
N TRP A 67 0.89 -0.38 -9.86
CA TRP A 67 0.90 -1.67 -9.16
C TRP A 67 0.25 -1.60 -7.78
N SER A 68 0.44 -0.51 -7.03
CA SER A 68 -0.30 -0.31 -5.76
C SER A 68 -1.82 -0.29 -6.00
N HIS A 69 -2.27 0.32 -7.10
CA HIS A 69 -3.68 0.29 -7.48
C HIS A 69 -4.17 -1.11 -7.89
N ALA A 70 -3.38 -1.85 -8.68
CA ALA A 70 -3.72 -3.22 -9.07
C ALA A 70 -3.85 -4.13 -7.83
N MET A 71 -2.92 -4.05 -6.88
CA MET A 71 -2.98 -4.82 -5.64
C MET A 71 -4.17 -4.44 -4.76
N TYR A 72 -4.52 -3.14 -4.69
CA TYR A 72 -5.73 -2.68 -4.02
C TYR A 72 -6.99 -3.31 -4.61
N LEU A 73 -7.12 -3.31 -5.95
CA LEU A 73 -8.28 -3.91 -6.63
C LEU A 73 -8.39 -5.42 -6.37
N ILE A 74 -7.27 -6.14 -6.40
CA ILE A 74 -7.22 -7.59 -6.08
C ILE A 74 -7.70 -7.83 -4.66
N LEU A 75 -7.14 -7.14 -3.67
CA LEU A 75 -7.53 -7.30 -2.27
C LEU A 75 -9.01 -6.94 -2.07
N ARG A 76 -9.46 -5.79 -2.59
CA ARG A 76 -10.85 -5.35 -2.47
C ARG A 76 -11.81 -6.37 -3.06
N HIS A 77 -11.51 -6.90 -4.25
CA HIS A 77 -12.33 -7.92 -4.89
C HIS A 77 -12.38 -9.21 -4.07
N ALA A 78 -11.23 -9.70 -3.62
CA ALA A 78 -11.14 -10.91 -2.80
C ALA A 78 -11.87 -10.76 -1.46
N SER A 79 -11.83 -9.57 -0.84
CA SER A 79 -12.53 -9.27 0.42
C SER A 79 -14.03 -9.03 0.27
N MET A 80 -14.58 -9.02 -0.95
CA MET A 80 -16.02 -8.90 -1.22
C MET A 80 -16.66 -10.23 -1.63
N ALA A 81 -15.87 -11.21 -2.05
CA ALA A 81 -16.31 -12.60 -2.25
C ALA A 81 -16.58 -13.29 -0.91
#